data_AF-B8BQY0-F1
#
_entry.id   AF-B8BQY0-F1
#
_cell.length_a   1.000
_cell.length_b   1.000
_cell.length_c   1.000
_cell.angle_alpha   90.00
_cell.angle_beta   90.00
_cell.angle_gamma   90.00
#
_symmetry.space_group_name_H-M   'P 1'
#
loop_
_entity.id
_entity.type
_entity.pdbx_description
1 polymer ?
#
loop_
_entity_poly.entity_id
_entity_poly.type
_entity_poly.pdbx_seq_one_letter_code
_entity_poly.pdbx_strand_id
1 'polypeptide(L)' 'DPNAPKQPLTAFNIFVSQKRIDVKAANPQATFGELAKLVGLAFKGLNESERAKYDELSRQDKERYTKEMESY' A
#
# COMPACT_ATOMS: atom_id res chain seq x y z
N ASP A 1 15.71 15.45 6.62
CA ASP A 1 16.56 15.93 5.52
C ASP A 1 15.76 15.86 4.22
N PRO A 2 15.68 16.93 3.42
CA PRO A 2 14.94 16.94 2.15
C PRO A 2 15.48 15.96 1.10
N ASN A 3 16.72 15.51 1.21
CA ASN A 3 17.36 14.56 0.30
C ASN A 3 17.29 13.10 0.77
N ALA A 4 16.74 12.84 1.97
CA ALA A 4 16.64 11.50 2.50
C ALA A 4 15.71 10.61 1.64
N PRO A 5 16.10 9.34 1.40
CA PRO A 5 15.26 8.35 0.74
C PRO A 5 13.86 8.27 1.35
N LYS A 6 12.85 8.10 0.50
CA LYS A 6 11.47 7.93 0.97
C LYS A 6 11.33 6.61 1.72
N GLN A 7 10.71 6.69 2.90
CA GLN A 7 10.40 5.53 3.75
C GLN A 7 9.73 4.40 2.94
N PRO A 8 10.03 3.13 3.27
CA PRO A 8 9.49 2.01 2.53
C PRO A 8 7.98 1.86 2.79
N LEU A 9 7.25 1.44 1.76
CA LEU A 9 5.82 1.21 1.81
C LEU A 9 5.52 -0.20 2.36
N THR A 10 4.50 -0.28 3.21
CA THR A 10 3.96 -1.55 3.68
C THR A 10 3.07 -2.19 2.62
N ALA A 11 2.85 -3.50 2.71
CA ALA A 11 1.90 -4.23 1.86
C ALA A 11 0.51 -3.57 1.85
N PHE A 12 0.05 -3.09 3.01
CA PHE A 12 -1.21 -2.36 3.13
C PHE A 12 -1.18 -1.02 2.40
N ASN A 13 -0.12 -0.22 2.54
CA ASN A 13 -0.02 1.07 1.84
C ASN A 13 -0.01 0.88 0.32
N ILE A 14 0.68 -0.15 -0.18
CA ILE A 14 0.71 -0.51 -1.60
C ILE A 14 -0.68 -0.97 -2.06
N PHE A 15 -1.37 -1.78 -1.27
CA PHE A 15 -2.75 -2.19 -1.57
C PHE A 15 -3.69 -0.97 -1.65
N VAL A 16 -3.63 -0.07 -0.66
CA VAL A 16 -4.45 1.14 -0.63
C VAL A 16 -4.20 2.01 -1.86
N SER A 17 -2.94 2.21 -2.26
CA SER A 17 -2.62 3.05 -3.43
C SER A 17 -3.20 2.50 -4.73
N GLN A 18 -3.20 1.18 -4.88
CA GLN A 18 -3.75 0.50 -6.07
C GLN A 18 -5.28 0.43 -6.05
N LYS A 19 -5.90 0.20 -4.88
CA LYS A 19 -7.34 -0.11 -4.80
C LYS A 19 -8.22 1.07 -4.42
N ARG A 20 -7.68 2.14 -3.84
CA ARG A 20 -8.48 3.30 -3.39
C ARG A 20 -9.27 3.93 -4.53
N ILE A 21 -8.71 4.00 -5.74
CA ILE A 21 -9.40 4.58 -6.91
C ILE A 21 -10.60 3.73 -7.29
N ASP A 22 -10.43 2.41 -7.41
CA ASP A 22 -11.52 1.48 -7.73
C ASP A 22 -12.61 1.52 -6.66
N VAL A 23 -12.23 1.53 -5.37
CA VAL A 23 -13.17 1.59 -4.25
C VAL A 23 -13.93 2.92 -4.24
N LYS A 24 -13.26 4.05 -4.53
CA LYS A 24 -13.91 5.37 -4.68
C LYS A 24 -14.86 5.38 -5.88
N ALA A 25 -14.48 4.80 -7.00
CA ALA A 25 -15.31 4.74 -8.21
C ALA A 25 -16.58 3.90 -7.99
N ALA A 26 -16.46 2.77 -7.28
CA ALA A 26 -17.61 1.94 -6.92
C ALA A 26 -18.48 2.55 -5.80
N ASN A 27 -17.92 3.47 -5.00
CA ASN A 27 -18.59 4.11 -3.87
C ASN A 27 -18.40 5.63 -3.92
N PRO A 28 -18.95 6.33 -4.94
CA PRO A 28 -18.63 7.73 -5.20
C PRO A 28 -19.06 8.67 -4.05
N GLN A 29 -20.12 8.28 -3.33
CA GLN A 29 -20.67 9.04 -2.20
C GLN A 29 -20.07 8.67 -0.84
N ALA A 30 -19.21 7.65 -0.78
CA ALA A 30 -18.58 7.27 0.47
C ALA A 30 -17.62 8.35 0.96
N THR A 31 -17.71 8.64 2.26
CA THR A 31 -16.79 9.49 2.99
C THR A 31 -15.39 8.87 3.04
N PHE A 32 -14.39 9.67 3.37
CA PHE A 32 -13.02 9.16 3.51
C PHE A 32 -12.92 8.02 4.54
N GLY A 33 -13.62 8.12 5.68
CA GLY A 33 -13.61 7.10 6.72
C GLY A 33 -14.24 5.78 6.26
N GLU A 34 -15.34 5.85 5.50
CA GLU A 34 -15.98 4.67 4.92
C GLU A 34 -15.08 4.00 3.88
N LEU A 35 -14.44 4.78 3.01
CA LEU A 35 -13.48 4.25 2.04
C LEU A 35 -12.29 3.59 2.73
N ALA A 36 -11.74 4.19 3.80
CA ALA A 36 -10.66 3.60 4.57
C ALA A 36 -11.09 2.26 5.22
N LYS A 37 -12.31 2.18 5.75
CA LYS A 37 -12.89 0.94 6.27
C LYS A 37 -13.06 -0.12 5.18
N LEU A 38 -13.59 0.24 4.02
CA LEU A 38 -13.79 -0.67 2.88
C LEU A 38 -12.47 -1.23 2.36
N VAL A 39 -11.46 -0.38 2.16
CA VAL A 39 -10.12 -0.81 1.73
C VAL A 39 -9.46 -1.69 2.80
N GLY A 40 -9.62 -1.35 4.09
CA GLY A 40 -9.12 -2.18 5.19
C GLY A 40 -9.75 -3.57 5.25
N LEU A 41 -11.07 -3.67 5.01
CA LEU A 41 -11.77 -4.95 4.92
C LEU A 41 -11.33 -5.75 3.69
N ALA A 42 -11.18 -5.10 2.54
CA ALA A 42 -10.72 -5.75 1.31
C ALA A 42 -9.31 -6.34 1.49
N PHE A 43 -8.39 -5.61 2.16
CA PHE A 43 -7.06 -6.13 2.44
C PHE A 43 -7.06 -7.34 3.39
N LYS A 44 -7.93 -7.32 4.42
CA LYS A 44 -8.10 -8.46 5.34
C LYS A 44 -8.74 -9.67 4.67
N GLY A 45 -9.55 -9.46 3.63
CA GLY A 45 -10.22 -10.51 2.88
C GLY A 45 -9.39 -11.10 1.73
N LEU A 46 -8.16 -10.63 1.50
CA LEU A 46 -7.28 -11.22 0.48
C LEU A 46 -6.96 -12.67 0.83
N ASN A 47 -6.96 -13.53 -0.19
CA ASN A 47 -6.43 -14.87 -0.02
C ASN A 47 -4.89 -14.86 0.07
N GLU A 48 -4.30 -16.00 0.40
CA GLU A 48 -2.84 -16.13 0.59
C GLU A 48 -2.04 -15.70 -0.65
N SER A 49 -2.49 -16.06 -1.85
CA SER A 49 -1.78 -15.71 -3.09
C SER A 49 -1.85 -14.22 -3.38
N GLU A 50 -3.01 -13.60 -3.17
CA GLU A 50 -3.20 -12.16 -3.34
C GLU A 50 -2.39 -11.40 -2.30
N ARG A 51 -2.40 -11.86 -1.04
CA ARG A 51 -1.62 -11.27 0.05
C ARG A 51 -0.12 -11.37 -0.20
N ALA A 52 0.37 -12.53 -0.64
CA ALA A 52 1.77 -12.77 -0.97
C ALA A 52 2.30 -11.77 -2.02
N LYS A 53 1.49 -11.39 -3.01
CA LYS A 53 1.86 -10.34 -3.98
C LYS A 53 2.19 -9.01 -3.29
N TYR A 54 1.37 -8.57 -2.34
CA TYR A 54 1.59 -7.29 -1.67
C TYR A 54 2.73 -7.36 -0.65
N ASP A 55 2.90 -8.50 0.02
CA ASP A 55 4.04 -8.73 0.91
C ASP A 55 5.37 -8.72 0.13
N GLU A 56 5.41 -9.33 -1.06
CA GLU A 56 6.59 -9.29 -1.94
C GLU A 56 6.89 -7.87 -2.45
N LEU A 57 5.87 -7.11 -2.87
CA LEU A 57 6.05 -5.71 -3.27
C LEU A 57 6.59 -4.86 -2.11
N SER A 58 6.11 -5.10 -0.89
CA SER A 58 6.62 -4.40 0.30
C SER A 58 8.06 -4.79 0.62
N ARG A 59 8.42 -6.07 0.44
CA ARG A 59 9.80 -6.56 0.58
C ARG A 59 10.73 -5.87 -0.42
N GLN A 60 10.34 -5.79 -1.69
CA GLN A 60 11.10 -5.11 -2.74
C GLN A 60 11.27 -3.61 -2.44
N ASP A 61 10.22 -2.94 -1.95
CA ASP A 61 10.33 -1.52 -1.61
C ASP A 61 11.22 -1.26 -0.39
N LYS A 62 11.25 -2.20 0.56
CA LYS A 62 12.22 -2.18 1.67
C LYS A 62 13.65 -2.33 1.16
N GLU A 63 13.91 -3.24 0.21
CA GLU A 63 15.22 -3.39 -0.41
C GLU A 63 15.65 -2.14 -1.19
N ARG A 64 14.73 -1.52 -1.94
CA ARG A 64 14.95 -0.21 -2.58
C ARG A 64 15.39 0.82 -1.55
N TYR A 65 14.63 0.99 -0.47
CA TYR A 65 14.95 1.95 0.58
C TYR A 65 16.33 1.68 1.21
N THR A 66 16.66 0.42 1.51
CA THR A 66 17.97 0.06 2.05
C THR A 66 19.10 0.46 1.10
N LYS A 67 18.99 0.16 -0.20
CA LYS A 67 20.00 0.54 -1.21
C LYS A 67 20.11 2.06 -1.36
N GLU A 68 19.00 2.77 -1.37
CA GLU A 68 19.01 4.24 -1.44
C GLU A 68 19.66 4.86 -0.19
N MET A 69 19.39 4.30 0.99
CA MET A 69 20.00 4.73 2.26
C MET A 69 21.50 4.45 2.33
N GLU A 70 22.00 3.40 1.67
CA GLU A 70 23.44 3.13 1.55
C GLU A 70 24.13 4.18 0.65
N SER A 71 23.40 4.77 -0.29
CA SER A 71 23.89 5.80 -1.22
C SER A 71 23.63 7.25 -0.79
N TYR A 72 23.00 7.45 0.37
CA TYR A 72 22.59 8.74 0.93
C TYR A 72 23.50 9.17 2.07
#